data_AF-A0A7X2MH62-F1
#
_entry.id   AF-A0A7X2MH62-F1
#
_cell.length_a   1.000
_cell.length_b   1.000
_cell.length_c   1.000
_cell.angle_alpha   90.00
_cell.angle_beta   90.00
_cell.angle_gamma   90.00
#
_symmetry.space_group_name_H-M   'P 1'
#
loop_
_entity.id
_entity.type
_entity.pdbx_description
1 polymer ?
#
loop_
_entity_poly.entity_id
_entity_poly.type
_entity_poly.pdbx_seq_one_letter_code
_entity_poly.pdbx_strand_id
1 'polypeptide(L)'
;TNFNKLNDILNSTSVNVTIENQPNANGTLVEMKKAINYLSDNHIKLGYTFDSGNWYWINENPHVAFDELKDNISVYHLKDIKNKNTMMLNDGNTDWKYMLNELDQNIPIFLEYGIDKDKVVDEMEKVEEVLMKR
;
A
#
# COMPACT_ATOMS: atom_id res chain seq x y z
N THR A 1 22.25 12.33 16.14
CA THR A 1 20.78 12.18 16.14
C THR A 1 20.43 10.70 16.03
N ASN A 2 19.22 10.30 16.43
CA ASN A 2 18.81 8.89 16.47
C ASN A 2 18.72 8.24 15.06
N PHE A 3 18.74 9.04 13.98
CA PHE A 3 18.60 8.59 12.59
C PHE A 3 19.84 7.87 12.05
N ASN A 4 21.05 8.31 12.42
CA ASN A 4 22.27 7.61 12.01
C ASN A 4 22.23 6.16 12.51
N LYS A 5 21.81 5.96 13.76
CA LYS A 5 21.66 4.63 14.34
C LYS A 5 20.59 3.79 13.62
N LEU A 6 19.45 4.40 13.26
CA LEU A 6 18.41 3.70 12.48
C LEU A 6 18.95 3.30 11.10
N ASN A 7 19.59 4.22 10.38
CA ASN A 7 20.20 3.93 9.08
C ASN A 7 21.30 2.87 9.17
N ASP A 8 22.14 2.90 10.21
CA ASP A 8 23.15 1.89 10.46
C ASP A 8 22.51 0.50 10.63
N ILE A 9 21.41 0.41 11.39
CA ILE A 9 20.66 -0.84 11.57
C ILE A 9 20.06 -1.30 10.24
N LEU A 10 19.36 -0.42 9.52
CA LEU A 10 18.74 -0.76 8.23
C LEU A 10 19.78 -1.22 7.21
N ASN A 11 20.94 -0.56 7.15
CA ASN A 11 22.03 -0.91 6.24
C ASN A 11 22.84 -2.14 6.68
N SER A 12 22.70 -2.59 7.93
CA SER A 12 23.38 -3.80 8.42
C SER A 12 22.75 -5.10 7.92
N THR A 13 21.61 -5.03 7.22
CA THR A 13 20.89 -6.20 6.68
C THR A 13 20.47 -5.94 5.23
N SER A 14 20.14 -7.02 4.51
CA SER A 14 19.51 -6.94 3.20
C SER A 14 17.98 -6.82 3.28
N VAL A 15 17.41 -6.71 4.48
CA VAL A 15 15.96 -6.64 4.67
C VAL A 15 15.49 -5.23 4.36
N ASN A 16 14.52 -5.12 3.45
CA ASN A 16 13.81 -3.87 3.21
C ASN A 16 12.73 -3.71 4.28
N VAL A 17 12.82 -2.63 5.03
CA VAL A 17 11.81 -2.27 6.04
C VAL A 17 10.95 -1.16 5.47
N THR A 18 9.64 -1.29 5.62
CA THR A 18 8.66 -0.32 5.15
C THR A 18 7.82 0.22 6.30
N ILE A 19 7.26 1.41 6.11
CA ILE A 19 6.14 1.93 6.92
C ILE A 19 4.85 1.77 6.14
N GLU A 20 3.72 1.60 6.82
CA GLU A 20 2.41 1.41 6.18
C GLU A 20 1.41 2.46 6.67
N ASN A 21 0.50 2.93 5.80
CA ASN A 21 -0.64 3.75 6.22
C ASN A 21 -1.60 2.94 7.09
N GLN A 22 -1.61 3.22 8.40
CA GLN A 22 -2.42 2.50 9.37
C GLN A 22 -3.87 3.02 9.43
N PRO A 23 -4.87 2.20 9.83
CA PRO A 23 -6.27 2.63 9.97
C PRO A 23 -6.50 3.44 11.26
N ASN A 24 -5.66 4.44 11.53
CA ASN A 24 -5.71 5.29 12.71
C ASN A 24 -5.24 6.73 12.40
N ALA A 25 -5.27 7.62 13.38
CA ALA A 25 -4.95 9.04 13.20
C ALA A 25 -3.53 9.32 12.65
N ASN A 26 -2.59 8.39 12.78
CA ASN A 26 -1.23 8.53 12.23
C ASN A 26 -1.12 8.09 10.76
N GLY A 27 -2.16 7.46 10.20
CA GLY A 27 -2.19 6.99 8.81
C GLY A 27 -2.97 7.88 7.86
N THR A 28 -3.32 9.10 8.26
CA THR A 28 -3.94 10.09 7.35
C THR A 28 -2.99 10.48 6.23
N LEU A 29 -3.53 10.93 5.10
CA LEU A 29 -2.75 11.35 3.93
C LEU A 29 -1.77 12.47 4.30
N VAL A 30 -2.20 13.40 5.16
CA VAL A 30 -1.35 14.48 5.66
C VAL A 30 -0.17 13.94 6.46
N GLU A 31 -0.39 13.00 7.38
CA GLU A 31 0.69 12.41 8.18
C GLU A 31 1.60 11.49 7.35
N MET A 32 1.04 10.75 6.38
CA MET A 32 1.85 9.92 5.48
C MET A 32 2.75 10.75 4.58
N LYS A 33 2.25 11.86 4.00
CA LYS A 33 3.06 12.80 3.23
C LYS A 33 4.18 13.40 4.08
N LYS A 34 3.89 13.79 5.33
CA LYS A 34 4.91 14.29 6.26
C LYS A 34 5.97 13.22 6.54
N ALA A 35 5.56 11.98 6.81
CA ALA A 35 6.48 10.89 7.08
C ALA A 35 7.38 10.60 5.87
N ILE A 36 6.81 10.49 4.67
CA ILE A 36 7.57 10.19 3.44
C ILE A 36 8.56 11.32 3.11
N ASN A 37 8.12 12.57 3.18
CA ASN A 37 9.01 13.72 2.97
C ASN A 37 10.14 13.72 4.00
N TYR A 38 9.82 13.44 5.26
CA TYR A 38 10.80 13.34 6.32
C TYR A 38 11.85 12.25 6.06
N LEU A 39 11.43 11.07 5.59
CA LEU A 39 12.34 9.98 5.21
C LEU A 39 13.26 10.40 4.06
N SER A 40 12.70 11.03 3.03
CA SER A 40 13.44 11.52 1.86
C SER A 40 14.47 12.58 2.24
N ASP A 41 14.06 13.64 2.95
CA ASP A 41 14.90 14.77 3.33
C ASP A 41 16.09 14.36 4.23
N ASN A 42 15.94 13.27 4.97
CA ASN A 42 16.96 12.74 5.88
C ASN A 42 17.68 11.50 5.32
N HIS A 43 17.43 11.13 4.06
CA HIS A 43 18.02 9.95 3.42
C HIS A 43 17.87 8.67 4.26
N ILE A 44 16.69 8.45 4.84
CA ILE A 44 16.39 7.27 5.64
C ILE A 44 15.91 6.15 4.72
N LYS A 45 16.57 4.98 4.78
CA LYS A 45 16.31 3.85 3.88
C LYS A 45 15.10 3.01 4.33
N LEU A 46 13.94 3.65 4.50
CA LEU A 46 12.66 2.99 4.73
C LEU A 46 11.79 3.12 3.48
N GLY A 47 11.19 2.02 3.06
CA GLY A 47 10.18 2.03 2.00
C GLY A 47 8.80 2.42 2.53
N TYR A 48 7.84 2.51 1.62
CA TYR A 48 6.43 2.73 1.93
C TYR A 48 5.59 1.57 1.40
N THR A 49 4.77 0.99 2.27
CA THR A 49 3.70 0.05 1.95
C THR A 49 2.39 0.83 1.84
N PHE A 50 1.78 0.85 0.67
CA PHE A 50 0.44 1.40 0.50
C PHE A 50 -0.60 0.29 0.68
N ASP A 51 -1.42 0.41 1.71
CA ASP A 51 -2.61 -0.42 1.91
C ASP A 51 -3.82 0.29 1.33
N SER A 52 -4.44 -0.30 0.29
CA SER A 52 -5.58 0.30 -0.41
C SER A 52 -6.86 0.37 0.42
N GLY A 53 -6.96 -0.40 1.50
CA GLY A 53 -8.13 -0.49 2.35
C GLY A 53 -8.08 0.40 3.60
N ASN A 54 -6.92 0.61 4.22
CA ASN A 54 -6.84 1.27 5.54
C ASN A 54 -7.46 2.69 5.56
N TRP A 55 -7.45 3.40 4.43
CA TRP A 55 -8.06 4.72 4.25
C TRP A 55 -9.55 4.79 4.62
N TYR A 56 -10.31 3.70 4.38
CA TYR A 56 -11.74 3.66 4.67
C TYR A 56 -12.05 3.75 6.16
N TRP A 57 -11.15 3.27 7.03
CA TRP A 57 -11.37 3.32 8.48
C TRP A 57 -11.29 4.74 9.04
N ILE A 58 -10.44 5.59 8.44
CA ILE A 58 -10.24 7.00 8.79
C ILE A 58 -11.06 7.96 7.91
N ASN A 59 -11.93 7.43 7.05
CA ASN A 59 -12.81 8.18 6.14
C ASN A 59 -12.07 9.07 5.14
N GLU A 60 -10.89 8.64 4.69
CA GLU A 60 -10.18 9.28 3.58
C GLU A 60 -10.38 8.50 2.28
N ASN A 61 -10.28 9.20 1.15
CA ASN A 61 -10.48 8.58 -0.15
C ASN A 61 -9.18 7.89 -0.62
N PRO A 62 -9.18 6.56 -0.81
CA PRO A 62 -7.98 5.83 -1.22
C PRO A 62 -7.49 6.21 -2.63
N HIS A 63 -8.37 6.60 -3.55
CA HIS A 63 -7.98 7.04 -4.91
C HIS A 63 -7.15 8.32 -4.84
N VAL A 64 -7.60 9.30 -4.05
CA VAL A 64 -6.86 10.56 -3.82
C VAL A 64 -5.52 10.29 -3.13
N ALA A 65 -5.53 9.44 -2.09
CA ALA A 65 -4.29 9.10 -1.39
C ALA A 65 -3.31 8.35 -2.29
N PHE A 66 -3.80 7.47 -3.17
CA PHE A 66 -2.98 6.74 -4.12
C PHE A 66 -2.31 7.69 -5.12
N ASP A 67 -3.07 8.58 -5.78
CA ASP A 67 -2.51 9.53 -6.75
C ASP A 67 -1.42 10.42 -6.16
N GLU A 68 -1.56 10.81 -4.90
CA GLU A 68 -0.62 11.67 -4.17
C GLU A 68 0.64 10.94 -3.69
N LEU A 69 0.60 9.61 -3.56
CA LEU A 69 1.65 8.82 -2.91
C LEU A 69 2.28 7.74 -3.82
N LYS A 70 1.72 7.50 -5.03
CA LYS A 70 2.10 6.35 -5.87
C LYS A 70 3.59 6.26 -6.21
N ASP A 71 4.23 7.40 -6.42
CA ASP A 71 5.67 7.48 -6.76
C ASP A 71 6.60 7.10 -5.59
N ASN A 72 6.06 6.96 -4.37
CA ASN A 72 6.83 6.55 -3.19
C ASN A 72 6.56 5.11 -2.76
N ILE A 73 5.61 4.42 -3.41
CA ILE A 73 5.22 3.05 -3.04
C ILE A 73 6.35 2.08 -3.38
N SER A 74 6.72 1.25 -2.42
CA SER A 74 7.70 0.16 -2.57
C SER A 74 7.09 -1.23 -2.41
N VAL A 75 5.92 -1.31 -1.76
CA VAL A 75 5.10 -2.51 -1.56
C VAL A 75 3.64 -2.10 -1.62
N TYR A 76 2.79 -2.90 -2.27
CA TYR A 76 1.36 -2.59 -2.37
C TYR A 76 0.51 -3.70 -1.74
N HIS A 77 -0.27 -3.35 -0.73
CA HIS A 77 -1.26 -4.24 -0.13
C HIS A 77 -2.63 -3.95 -0.74
N LEU A 78 -3.13 -4.93 -1.48
CA LEU A 78 -4.39 -4.85 -2.20
C LEU A 78 -5.54 -5.42 -1.36
N LYS A 79 -6.54 -4.58 -1.11
CA LYS A 79 -7.83 -4.89 -0.50
C LYS A 79 -8.94 -4.19 -1.27
N ASP A 80 -10.09 -4.84 -1.39
CA ASP A 80 -11.33 -4.19 -1.80
C ASP A 80 -12.23 -4.02 -0.57
N ILE A 81 -12.79 -2.82 -0.37
CA ILE A 81 -13.52 -2.48 0.87
C ILE A 81 -14.93 -2.00 0.55
N LYS A 82 -15.91 -2.46 1.35
CA LYS A 82 -17.28 -1.91 1.37
C LYS A 82 -17.81 -1.85 2.79
N ASN A 83 -18.35 -0.70 3.18
CA ASN A 83 -18.85 -0.43 4.53
C ASN A 83 -17.83 -0.79 5.64
N LYS A 84 -16.54 -0.45 5.44
CA LYS A 84 -15.42 -0.80 6.35
C LYS A 84 -15.25 -2.30 6.63
N ASN A 85 -15.66 -3.15 5.69
CA ASN A 85 -15.34 -4.57 5.68
C ASN A 85 -14.49 -4.89 4.45
N THR A 86 -13.52 -5.79 4.62
CA THR A 86 -12.78 -6.39 3.50
C THR A 86 -13.69 -7.30 2.70
N MET A 87 -13.62 -7.17 1.37
CA MET A 87 -14.38 -7.96 0.40
C MET A 87 -13.41 -8.70 -0.52
N MET A 88 -13.90 -9.74 -1.20
CA MET A 88 -13.25 -10.25 -2.40
C MET A 88 -13.22 -9.16 -3.48
N LEU A 89 -12.27 -9.24 -4.41
CA LEU A 89 -12.13 -8.28 -5.49
C LEU A 89 -13.37 -8.24 -6.38
N ASN A 90 -13.81 -7.02 -6.70
CA ASN A 90 -15.03 -6.64 -7.43
C ASN A 90 -16.31 -6.60 -6.59
N ASP A 91 -16.27 -6.98 -5.31
CA ASP A 91 -17.44 -6.92 -4.42
C ASP A 91 -17.44 -5.67 -3.52
N GLY A 92 -16.33 -4.91 -3.52
CA GLY A 92 -16.18 -3.69 -2.76
C GLY A 92 -16.35 -2.40 -3.56
N ASN A 93 -15.77 -1.33 -3.05
CA ASN A 93 -15.84 0.02 -3.60
C ASN A 93 -14.45 0.63 -3.86
N THR A 94 -13.38 -0.15 -3.71
CA THR A 94 -12.02 0.32 -3.98
C THR A 94 -11.78 0.27 -5.48
N ASP A 95 -11.31 1.38 -6.06
CA ASP A 95 -10.96 1.45 -7.47
C ASP A 95 -9.58 0.80 -7.73
N TRP A 96 -9.47 -0.47 -7.32
CA TRP A 96 -8.20 -1.18 -7.31
C TRP A 96 -7.65 -1.42 -8.71
N LYS A 97 -8.52 -1.56 -9.72
CA LYS A 97 -8.08 -1.75 -11.11
C LYS A 97 -7.35 -0.52 -11.63
N TYR A 98 -7.86 0.69 -11.36
CA TYR A 98 -7.16 1.93 -11.67
C TYR A 98 -5.80 1.97 -10.96
N MET A 99 -5.79 1.72 -9.65
CA MET A 99 -4.56 1.76 -8.86
C MET A 99 -3.50 0.78 -9.39
N LEU A 100 -3.87 -0.44 -9.74
CA LEU A 100 -2.93 -1.41 -10.31
C LEU A 100 -2.40 -1.03 -11.69
N ASN A 101 -3.22 -0.39 -12.53
CA ASN A 101 -2.78 0.10 -13.84
C ASN A 101 -1.73 1.23 -13.71
N GLU A 102 -1.88 2.07 -12.69
CA GLU A 102 -1.03 3.24 -12.44
C GLU A 102 0.19 2.97 -11.55
N LEU A 103 0.16 1.93 -10.71
CA LEU A 103 1.23 1.56 -9.77
C LEU A 103 2.46 1.04 -10.51
N ASP A 104 3.70 1.48 -10.31
CA ASP A 104 4.90 0.96 -11.02
C ASP A 104 4.97 -0.59 -11.16
N GLN A 105 5.39 -1.08 -12.34
CA GLN A 105 5.36 -2.52 -12.71
C GLN A 105 6.26 -3.40 -11.85
N ASN A 106 7.26 -2.83 -11.19
CA ASN A 106 8.21 -3.57 -10.36
C ASN A 106 7.76 -3.68 -8.89
N ILE A 107 6.63 -3.05 -8.52
CA ILE A 107 6.15 -3.06 -7.15
C ILE A 107 5.43 -4.38 -6.86
N PRO A 108 5.85 -5.13 -5.82
CA PRO A 108 5.16 -6.35 -5.44
C PRO A 108 3.78 -6.02 -4.87
N ILE A 109 2.78 -6.80 -5.32
CA ILE A 109 1.39 -6.69 -4.90
C ILE A 109 1.05 -7.88 -3.99
N PHE A 110 0.48 -7.59 -2.82
CA PHE A 110 0.04 -8.58 -1.84
C PHE A 110 -1.48 -8.55 -1.72
N LEU A 111 -2.15 -9.68 -1.92
CA LEU A 111 -3.57 -9.83 -1.59
C LEU A 111 -3.72 -9.93 -0.08
N GLU A 112 -4.36 -8.94 0.56
CA GLU A 112 -4.38 -8.83 2.02
C GLU A 112 -5.80 -8.80 2.60
N TYR A 113 -6.60 -9.81 2.29
CA TYR A 113 -7.95 -9.96 2.84
C TYR A 113 -8.27 -11.44 3.04
N GLY A 114 -9.38 -11.73 3.72
CA GLY A 114 -9.85 -13.11 3.88
C GLY A 114 -10.30 -13.66 2.53
N ILE A 115 -9.59 -14.68 2.03
CA ILE A 115 -9.92 -15.38 0.80
C ILE A 115 -10.32 -16.82 1.15
N ASP A 116 -11.47 -17.25 0.65
CA ASP A 116 -11.90 -18.64 0.76
C ASP A 116 -10.89 -19.56 0.07
N LYS A 117 -10.61 -20.73 0.65
CA LYS A 117 -9.51 -21.60 0.21
C LYS A 117 -9.61 -21.98 -1.27
N ASP A 118 -10.80 -22.20 -1.78
CA ASP A 118 -11.09 -22.56 -3.18
C ASP A 118 -11.15 -21.35 -4.12
N LYS A 119 -10.99 -20.12 -3.60
CA LYS A 119 -11.04 -18.85 -4.34
C LYS A 119 -9.70 -18.15 -4.50
N VAL A 120 -8.63 -18.68 -3.92
CA VAL A 120 -7.29 -18.06 -4.02
C VAL A 120 -6.85 -17.86 -5.47
N VAL A 121 -7.04 -18.88 -6.32
CA VAL A 121 -6.69 -18.78 -7.75
C VAL A 121 -7.59 -17.79 -8.47
N ASP A 122 -8.91 -17.83 -8.25
CA ASP A 122 -9.86 -16.88 -8.83
C ASP A 122 -9.49 -15.41 -8.51
N GLU A 123 -9.07 -15.12 -7.27
CA GLU A 123 -8.63 -13.77 -6.87
C GLU A 123 -7.29 -13.36 -7.52
N MET A 124 -6.36 -14.32 -7.69
CA MET A 124 -5.10 -14.07 -8.40
C MET A 124 -5.34 -13.78 -9.89
N GLU A 125 -6.20 -14.56 -10.55
CA GLU A 125 -6.53 -14.38 -11.98
C GLU A 125 -7.15 -12.99 -12.25
N LYS A 126 -7.99 -12.48 -11.33
CA LYS A 126 -8.53 -11.11 -11.42
C LYS A 126 -7.43 -10.05 -11.43
N VAL A 127 -6.37 -10.23 -10.64
CA VAL A 127 -5.22 -9.31 -10.62
C VAL A 127 -4.40 -9.46 -11.89
N GLU A 128 -4.10 -10.70 -12.29
CA GLU A 128 -3.34 -10.97 -13.52
C GLU A 128 -4.03 -10.38 -14.76
N GLU A 129 -5.36 -10.44 -14.85
CA GLU A 129 -6.12 -9.85 -15.96
C GLU A 129 -5.89 -8.33 -16.10
N VAL A 130 -5.74 -7.62 -14.98
CA VAL A 130 -5.44 -6.18 -14.99
C VAL A 130 -3.99 -5.94 -15.38
N LEU A 131 -3.05 -6.67 -14.75
CA LEU A 131 -1.62 -6.49 -14.99
C LEU A 131 -1.20 -6.84 -16.43
N MET A 132 -1.85 -7.83 -17.07
CA MET A 132 -1.57 -8.21 -18.46
C MET A 132 -2.01 -7.17 -19.50
N LYS A 133 -2.88 -6.22 -19.13
CA LYS A 133 -3.39 -5.18 -20.03
C LYS A 133 -2.65 -3.86 -19.92
N ARG A 134 -1.62 -3.82 -19.09
CA ARG A 134 -0.88 -2.62 -18.71
C ARG A 134 0.31 -2.34 -19.61
#